data_AF-A0A9X2FC71-F1
#
_entry.id   AF-A0A9X2FC71-F1
#
_cell.length_a   1.000
_cell.length_b   1.000
_cell.length_c   1.000
_cell.angle_alpha   90.00
_cell.angle_beta   90.00
_cell.angle_gamma   90.00
#
_symmetry.space_group_name_H-M   'P 1'
#
loop_
_entity.id
_entity.type
_entity.pdbx_description
1 polymer ?
#
loop_
_entity_poly.entity_id
_entity_poly.type
_entity_poly.pdbx_seq_one_letter_code
_entity_poly.pdbx_strand_id
1 'polypeptide(L)'
;MMAEHASYGFRILGSCAGERRLVDWPAALAGYAECDERAEVDREGYLSAFTYPIEFRDYLTTHRTTKGYSGPCGGDWLWWDIDADCDLERATSHARRLCAGLVERYDIDGDTLLVFFSGAKGYHVGLPLSLCSTPSASTAFHQVAKYLAIHLAESMNVAIDVGVYDRVRAFRAPNSRHPRTGLHKRHLTLDELLGMKLDAVLRLAKAPEPFDLPDNPPANDRLVADWQTAAEAVEYEAAALAERRAALRASGGADATLNRVTLEFIRAGATHGDRHRLLFSAAANLAEFGCPAPLALALLTESALDSGLTPSDVRRQIECGLDAAGGAV
;
A
#
# COMPACT_ATOMS: atom_id res chain seq x y z
N MET A 1 4.50 -9.67 -27.11
CA MET A 1 3.50 -10.09 -26.10
C MET A 1 2.56 -8.92 -25.92
N MET A 2 1.26 -9.11 -26.16
CA MET A 2 0.28 -8.08 -25.79
C MET A 2 0.28 -7.98 -24.27
N ALA A 3 0.32 -6.77 -23.73
CA ALA A 3 0.23 -6.55 -22.29
C ALA A 3 -1.07 -7.19 -21.80
N GLU A 4 -0.97 -8.20 -20.94
CA GLU A 4 -2.12 -8.93 -20.43
C GLU A 4 -2.86 -8.01 -19.45
N HIS A 5 -4.15 -7.79 -19.69
CA HIS A 5 -4.96 -6.87 -18.91
C HIS A 5 -5.10 -7.40 -17.48
N ALA A 6 -4.51 -6.71 -16.50
CA ALA A 6 -4.61 -7.06 -15.09
C ALA A 6 -6.00 -6.70 -14.55
N SER A 7 -6.98 -7.60 -14.68
CA SER A 7 -8.33 -7.41 -14.15
C SER A 7 -8.63 -8.21 -12.88
N TYR A 8 -7.75 -9.13 -12.47
CA TYR A 8 -8.00 -9.92 -11.27
C TYR A 8 -7.67 -9.14 -10.01
N GLY A 9 -8.41 -9.43 -8.96
CA GLY A 9 -8.13 -8.96 -7.62
C GLY A 9 -8.46 -10.01 -6.60
N PHE A 10 -8.47 -9.61 -5.33
CA PHE A 10 -9.08 -10.43 -4.30
C PHE A 10 -10.07 -9.62 -3.46
N ARG A 11 -11.09 -10.31 -2.95
CA ARG A 11 -12.06 -9.81 -1.99
C ARG A 11 -11.89 -10.57 -0.67
N ILE A 12 -11.98 -9.84 0.43
CA ILE A 12 -12.07 -10.39 1.79
C ILE A 12 -13.39 -9.93 2.38
N LEU A 13 -14.15 -10.85 2.97
CA LEU A 13 -15.39 -10.54 3.66
C LEU A 13 -15.24 -10.86 5.14
N GLY A 14 -15.57 -9.90 6.00
CA GLY A 14 -15.24 -9.91 7.42
C GLY A 14 -13.86 -9.35 7.70
N SER A 15 -13.20 -9.89 8.73
CA SER A 15 -11.87 -9.43 9.17
C SER A 15 -10.85 -9.45 8.03
N CYS A 16 -9.96 -8.46 8.00
CA CYS A 16 -8.86 -8.35 7.02
C CYS A 16 -7.90 -9.57 7.02
N ALA A 17 -7.89 -10.36 8.11
CA ALA A 17 -7.14 -11.62 8.18
C ALA A 17 -7.86 -12.80 7.48
N GLY A 18 -9.07 -12.58 6.97
CA GLY A 18 -9.90 -13.59 6.34
C GLY A 18 -9.37 -14.11 5.01
N GLU A 19 -10.16 -15.00 4.42
CA GLU A 19 -9.89 -15.60 3.12
C GLU A 19 -9.84 -14.53 2.02
N ARG A 20 -8.77 -14.55 1.22
CA ARG A 20 -8.63 -13.71 0.02
C ARG A 20 -9.17 -14.49 -1.17
N ARG A 21 -10.42 -14.22 -1.53
CA ARG A 21 -11.11 -14.86 -2.66
C ARG A 21 -10.80 -14.12 -3.94
N LEU A 22 -10.39 -14.84 -4.98
CA LEU A 22 -10.20 -14.23 -6.30
C LEU A 22 -11.51 -13.63 -6.81
N VAL A 23 -11.43 -12.44 -7.40
CA VAL A 23 -12.55 -11.77 -8.07
C VAL A 23 -12.09 -11.13 -9.37
N ASP A 24 -13.03 -10.87 -10.28
CA ASP A 24 -12.85 -9.81 -11.27
C ASP A 24 -12.97 -8.47 -10.53
N TRP A 25 -11.87 -7.71 -10.53
CA TRP A 25 -11.74 -6.54 -9.67
C TRP A 25 -12.67 -5.39 -10.07
N PRO A 26 -12.78 -5.01 -11.37
CA PRO A 26 -13.72 -3.99 -11.80
C PRO A 26 -15.17 -4.33 -11.45
N ALA A 27 -15.61 -5.56 -11.70
CA ALA A 27 -16.96 -6.00 -11.34
C ALA A 27 -17.21 -5.97 -9.83
N ALA A 28 -16.21 -6.35 -9.02
CA ALA A 28 -16.32 -6.28 -7.57
C ALA A 28 -16.40 -4.84 -7.06
N LEU A 29 -15.59 -3.92 -7.61
CA LEU A 29 -15.66 -2.49 -7.27
C LEU A 29 -17.03 -1.91 -7.62
N ALA A 30 -17.54 -2.18 -8.83
CA ALA A 30 -18.86 -1.73 -9.28
C ALA A 30 -19.97 -2.26 -8.36
N GLY A 31 -19.94 -3.54 -7.98
CA GLY A 31 -20.92 -4.11 -7.04
C GLY A 31 -20.90 -3.41 -5.67
N TYR A 32 -19.73 -3.02 -5.15
CA TYR A 32 -19.64 -2.22 -3.93
C TYR A 32 -20.12 -0.77 -4.14
N ALA A 33 -19.87 -0.18 -5.31
CA ALA A 33 -20.32 1.16 -5.66
C ALA A 33 -21.85 1.24 -5.75
N GLU A 34 -22.48 0.24 -6.34
CA GLU A 34 -23.94 0.15 -6.54
C GLU A 34 -24.70 -0.35 -5.30
N CYS A 35 -23.99 -0.74 -4.23
CA CYS A 35 -24.55 -1.46 -3.08
C CYS A 35 -25.28 -2.77 -3.47
N ASP A 36 -24.77 -3.49 -4.47
CA ASP A 36 -25.32 -4.79 -4.89
C ASP A 36 -25.37 -5.78 -3.70
N GLU A 37 -26.43 -6.57 -3.60
CA GLU A 37 -26.63 -7.52 -2.50
C GLU A 37 -25.43 -8.49 -2.33
N ARG A 38 -24.77 -8.87 -3.44
CA ARG A 38 -23.60 -9.77 -3.45
C ARG A 38 -22.36 -9.10 -2.84
N ALA A 39 -22.30 -7.77 -2.81
CA ALA A 39 -21.22 -7.02 -2.19
C ALA A 39 -21.28 -7.06 -0.65
N GLU A 40 -22.45 -7.37 -0.08
CA GLU A 40 -22.67 -7.51 1.38
C GLU A 40 -22.15 -6.29 2.17
N VAL A 41 -22.54 -5.07 1.73
CA VAL A 41 -22.02 -3.79 2.24
C VAL A 41 -22.25 -3.56 3.75
N ASP A 42 -23.22 -4.24 4.36
CA ASP A 42 -23.49 -4.19 5.81
C ASP A 42 -22.43 -4.90 6.66
N ARG A 43 -21.48 -5.58 6.01
CA ARG A 43 -20.36 -6.28 6.65
C ARG A 43 -19.06 -5.54 6.36
N GLU A 44 -18.07 -5.84 7.19
CA GLU A 44 -16.70 -5.47 6.91
C GLU A 44 -16.25 -6.15 5.60
N GLY A 45 -15.60 -5.41 4.71
CA GLY A 45 -15.18 -5.90 3.41
C GLY A 45 -13.94 -5.20 2.88
N TYR A 46 -13.12 -5.94 2.14
CA TYR A 46 -11.90 -5.45 1.52
C TYR A 46 -11.80 -5.93 0.08
N LEU A 47 -11.23 -5.09 -0.78
CA LEU A 47 -10.72 -5.45 -2.09
C LEU A 47 -9.19 -5.35 -2.06
N SER A 48 -8.50 -5.88 -3.05
CA SER A 48 -7.08 -5.59 -3.24
C SER A 48 -6.89 -4.12 -3.65
N ALA A 49 -5.83 -3.47 -3.18
CA ALA A 49 -5.48 -2.10 -3.63
C ALA A 49 -5.05 -2.07 -5.11
N PHE A 50 -4.43 -3.16 -5.55
CA PHE A 50 -3.93 -3.38 -6.90
C PHE A 50 -4.72 -4.48 -7.61
N THR A 51 -4.56 -4.53 -8.93
CA THR A 51 -5.03 -5.61 -9.78
C THR A 51 -3.87 -6.48 -10.23
N TYR A 52 -4.18 -7.68 -10.73
CA TYR A 52 -3.18 -8.68 -11.08
C TYR A 52 -3.54 -9.38 -12.39
N PRO A 53 -2.53 -9.84 -13.14
CA PRO A 53 -2.74 -10.67 -14.31
C PRO A 53 -3.08 -12.12 -13.92
N ILE A 54 -3.30 -12.96 -14.93
CA ILE A 54 -3.81 -14.32 -14.77
C ILE A 54 -2.93 -15.20 -13.88
N GLU A 55 -1.62 -14.97 -13.84
CA GLU A 55 -0.67 -15.75 -13.05
C GLU A 55 -0.91 -15.62 -11.54
N PHE A 56 -1.54 -14.52 -11.11
CA PHE A 56 -1.95 -14.38 -9.71
C PHE A 56 -3.06 -15.36 -9.33
N ARG A 57 -3.99 -15.65 -10.24
CA ARG A 57 -5.01 -16.70 -10.02
C ARG A 57 -4.34 -18.04 -9.80
N ASP A 58 -3.36 -18.37 -10.63
CA ASP A 58 -2.67 -19.66 -10.56
C ASP A 58 -1.87 -19.76 -9.25
N TYR A 59 -1.20 -18.67 -8.86
CA TYR A 59 -0.54 -18.55 -7.56
C TYR A 59 -1.49 -18.77 -6.39
N LEU A 60 -2.63 -18.07 -6.37
CA LEU A 60 -3.62 -18.15 -5.30
C LEU A 60 -4.27 -19.54 -5.22
N THR A 61 -4.54 -20.17 -6.37
CA THR A 61 -5.08 -21.54 -6.44
C THR A 61 -4.08 -22.55 -5.85
N THR A 62 -2.80 -22.36 -6.12
CA THR A 62 -1.72 -23.26 -5.69
C THR A 62 -1.40 -23.09 -4.21
N HIS A 63 -1.23 -21.85 -3.75
CA HIS A 63 -0.74 -21.55 -2.40
C HIS A 63 -1.85 -21.30 -1.40
N ARG A 64 -3.09 -21.05 -1.86
CA ARG A 64 -4.26 -20.68 -1.03
C ARG A 64 -4.03 -19.45 -0.14
N THR A 65 -3.04 -18.63 -0.50
CA THR A 65 -2.68 -17.38 0.17
C THR A 65 -2.05 -16.44 -0.85
N THR A 66 -2.09 -15.14 -0.57
CA THR A 66 -1.37 -14.12 -1.35
C THR A 66 0.02 -13.83 -0.77
N LYS A 67 0.31 -14.36 0.42
CA LYS A 67 1.58 -14.14 1.10
C LYS A 67 2.72 -14.72 0.25
N GLY A 68 3.72 -13.89 -0.04
CA GLY A 68 4.90 -14.29 -0.82
C GLY A 68 4.73 -14.08 -2.32
N TYR A 69 3.60 -13.55 -2.79
CA TYR A 69 3.46 -13.20 -4.20
C TYR A 69 4.43 -12.07 -4.58
N SER A 70 5.31 -12.37 -5.53
CA SER A 70 6.32 -11.46 -6.06
C SER A 70 6.14 -11.16 -7.55
N GLY A 71 5.02 -11.59 -8.13
CA GLY A 71 4.71 -11.39 -9.54
C GLY A 71 4.27 -9.95 -9.87
N PRO A 72 3.92 -9.70 -11.13
CA PRO A 72 3.44 -8.40 -11.58
C PRO A 72 2.11 -7.99 -10.94
N CYS A 73 1.93 -6.70 -10.69
CA CYS A 73 0.65 -6.09 -10.34
C CYS A 73 0.42 -4.84 -11.20
N GLY A 74 -0.84 -4.42 -11.32
CA GLY A 74 -1.28 -3.19 -11.96
C GLY A 74 -2.33 -2.48 -11.10
N GLY A 75 -3.09 -1.57 -11.68
CA GLY A 75 -4.22 -0.96 -11.01
C GLY A 75 -4.89 0.11 -11.87
N ASP A 76 -6.19 0.30 -11.62
CA ASP A 76 -6.99 1.33 -12.30
C ASP A 76 -6.90 2.68 -11.58
N TRP A 77 -6.43 2.68 -10.33
CA TRP A 77 -6.40 3.85 -9.45
C TRP A 77 -5.07 3.97 -8.72
N LEU A 78 -4.55 5.19 -8.64
CA LEU A 78 -3.52 5.57 -7.70
C LEU A 78 -4.19 6.00 -6.39
N TRP A 79 -4.02 5.19 -5.34
CA TRP A 79 -4.64 5.43 -4.05
C TRP A 79 -3.74 6.23 -3.11
N TRP A 80 -4.30 7.16 -2.36
CA TRP A 80 -3.71 7.75 -1.16
C TRP A 80 -4.56 7.35 0.05
N ASP A 81 -3.91 6.77 1.07
CA ASP A 81 -4.53 6.47 2.35
C ASP A 81 -4.11 7.54 3.37
N ILE A 82 -5.04 8.39 3.77
CA ILE A 82 -4.81 9.49 4.70
C ILE A 82 -5.33 9.04 6.06
N ASP A 83 -4.42 8.66 6.96
CA ASP A 83 -4.72 8.41 8.36
C ASP A 83 -4.12 9.53 9.23
N ALA A 84 -4.90 10.05 10.17
CA ALA A 84 -4.40 10.98 11.18
C ALA A 84 -4.75 10.39 12.54
N ASP A 85 -3.74 9.81 13.19
CA ASP A 85 -3.82 9.14 14.48
C ASP A 85 -4.61 9.97 15.52
N CYS A 86 -5.93 9.75 15.55
CA CYS A 86 -6.90 10.39 16.43
C CYS A 86 -7.21 11.88 16.19
N ASP A 87 -6.83 12.46 15.04
CA ASP A 87 -7.21 13.83 14.64
C ASP A 87 -7.91 13.84 13.28
N LEU A 88 -9.22 13.60 13.32
CA LEU A 88 -10.02 13.49 12.10
C LEU A 88 -10.18 14.84 11.37
N GLU A 89 -10.16 15.97 12.09
CA GLU A 89 -10.16 17.32 11.49
C GLU A 89 -8.89 17.54 10.64
N ARG A 90 -7.73 17.11 11.15
CA ARG A 90 -6.48 17.12 10.38
C ARG A 90 -6.56 16.21 9.15
N ALA A 91 -7.12 15.00 9.28
CA ALA A 91 -7.33 14.12 8.13
C ALA A 91 -8.24 14.77 7.08
N THR A 92 -9.33 15.43 7.50
CA THR A 92 -10.21 16.17 6.59
C THR A 92 -9.47 17.31 5.88
N SER A 93 -8.67 18.09 6.62
CA SER A 93 -7.85 19.15 6.02
C SER A 93 -6.84 18.60 5.01
N HIS A 94 -6.21 17.47 5.31
CA HIS A 94 -5.27 16.80 4.40
C HIS A 94 -5.97 16.28 3.15
N ALA A 95 -7.13 15.63 3.28
CA ALA A 95 -7.92 15.15 2.16
C ALA A 95 -8.34 16.28 1.23
N ARG A 96 -8.82 17.40 1.78
CA ARG A 96 -9.18 18.61 1.01
C ARG A 96 -8.00 19.15 0.23
N ARG A 97 -6.84 19.29 0.90
CA ARG A 97 -5.62 19.83 0.29
C ARG A 97 -5.11 18.92 -0.82
N LEU A 98 -5.12 17.60 -0.60
CA LEU A 98 -4.74 16.63 -1.62
C LEU A 98 -5.67 16.72 -2.84
N CYS A 99 -6.99 16.68 -2.63
CA CYS A 99 -7.94 16.71 -3.74
C CYS A 99 -7.86 18.02 -4.55
N ALA A 100 -7.82 19.18 -3.86
CA ALA A 100 -7.66 20.47 -4.52
C ALA A 100 -6.33 20.57 -5.29
N GLY A 101 -5.24 20.08 -4.69
CA GLY A 101 -3.92 20.08 -5.33
C GLY A 101 -3.83 19.14 -6.53
N LEU A 102 -4.49 17.98 -6.50
CA LEU A 102 -4.56 17.05 -7.64
C LEU A 102 -5.37 17.66 -8.79
N VAL A 103 -6.53 18.24 -8.48
CA VAL A 103 -7.38 18.96 -9.45
C VAL A 103 -6.62 20.11 -10.11
N GLU A 104 -5.97 20.97 -9.32
CA GLU A 104 -5.19 22.10 -9.83
C GLU A 104 -3.96 21.63 -10.63
N ARG A 105 -3.23 20.62 -10.14
CA ARG A 105 -2.02 20.14 -10.80
C ARG A 105 -2.34 19.54 -12.17
N TYR A 106 -3.39 18.74 -12.28
CA TYR A 106 -3.68 18.01 -13.52
C TYR A 106 -4.77 18.67 -14.37
N ASP A 107 -5.39 19.75 -13.92
CA ASP A 107 -6.47 20.44 -14.62
C ASP A 107 -7.62 19.48 -14.97
N ILE A 108 -8.07 18.72 -13.98
CA ILE A 108 -9.12 17.71 -14.09
C ILE A 108 -10.36 18.13 -13.33
N ASP A 109 -11.53 17.62 -13.72
CA ASP A 109 -12.75 17.80 -12.92
C ASP A 109 -12.62 17.08 -11.57
N GLY A 110 -13.14 17.70 -10.50
CA GLY A 110 -13.15 17.12 -9.16
C GLY A 110 -13.89 15.79 -9.08
N ASP A 111 -14.93 15.59 -9.89
CA ASP A 111 -15.70 14.35 -9.97
C ASP A 111 -14.92 13.20 -10.62
N THR A 112 -13.74 13.48 -11.19
CA THR A 112 -12.78 12.46 -11.65
C THR A 112 -12.15 11.69 -10.49
N LEU A 113 -12.08 12.30 -9.30
CA LEU A 113 -11.46 11.70 -8.12
C LEU A 113 -12.45 10.81 -7.38
N LEU A 114 -11.99 9.64 -6.94
CA LEU A 114 -12.72 8.84 -5.97
C LEU A 114 -12.34 9.24 -4.55
N VAL A 115 -13.25 9.90 -3.83
CA VAL A 115 -13.01 10.33 -2.45
C VAL A 115 -13.91 9.55 -1.50
N PHE A 116 -13.29 8.95 -0.48
CA PHE A 116 -14.02 8.23 0.56
C PHE A 116 -13.61 8.68 1.95
N PHE A 117 -14.59 8.92 2.83
CA PHE A 117 -14.35 8.79 4.26
C PHE A 117 -14.25 7.30 4.63
N SER A 118 -13.19 6.90 5.34
CA SER A 118 -12.88 5.46 5.57
C SER A 118 -13.82 4.75 6.55
N GLY A 119 -14.67 5.49 7.26
CA GLY A 119 -15.56 5.00 8.31
C GLY A 119 -14.96 5.08 9.72
N ALA A 120 -13.70 5.53 9.87
CA ALA A 120 -13.12 5.79 11.19
C ALA A 120 -12.25 7.04 11.22
N LYS A 121 -10.96 6.92 10.91
CA LYS A 121 -9.95 7.94 11.25
C LYS A 121 -9.36 8.69 10.05
N GLY A 122 -9.85 8.43 8.85
CA GLY A 122 -9.13 8.84 7.66
C GLY A 122 -9.96 8.89 6.39
N TYR A 123 -9.26 9.16 5.29
CA TYR A 123 -9.81 9.27 3.95
C TYR A 123 -9.02 8.42 2.98
N HIS A 124 -9.70 7.92 1.96
CA HIS A 124 -9.05 7.31 0.81
C HIS A 124 -9.35 8.17 -0.41
N VAL A 125 -8.31 8.51 -1.17
CA VAL A 125 -8.43 9.29 -2.42
C VAL A 125 -7.85 8.46 -3.55
N GLY A 126 -8.60 8.30 -4.64
CA GLY A 126 -8.18 7.60 -5.85
C GLY A 126 -8.11 8.55 -7.04
N LEU A 127 -6.96 8.61 -7.70
CA LEU A 127 -6.79 9.25 -9.01
C LEU A 127 -6.80 8.15 -10.09
N PRO A 128 -7.64 8.25 -11.14
CA PRO A 128 -7.71 7.20 -12.15
C PRO A 128 -6.42 7.17 -12.97
N LEU A 129 -5.85 5.97 -13.15
CA LEU A 129 -4.61 5.78 -13.89
C LEU A 129 -4.81 5.76 -15.41
N SER A 130 -6.05 5.87 -15.90
CA SER A 130 -6.35 6.19 -17.30
C SER A 130 -5.79 7.56 -17.71
N LEU A 131 -5.72 8.53 -16.78
CA LEU A 131 -4.99 9.79 -16.96
C LEU A 131 -3.49 9.56 -17.24
N CYS A 132 -2.95 8.41 -16.87
CA CYS A 132 -1.57 8.00 -17.10
C CYS A 132 -1.43 6.97 -18.25
N SER A 133 -2.38 6.96 -19.19
CA SER A 133 -2.43 5.97 -20.28
C SER A 133 -2.49 4.51 -19.81
N THR A 134 -3.06 4.26 -18.63
CA THR A 134 -3.24 2.92 -18.03
C THR A 134 -1.94 2.11 -18.01
N PRO A 135 -0.99 2.43 -17.11
CA PRO A 135 0.32 1.78 -17.08
C PRO A 135 0.21 0.26 -16.97
N SER A 136 0.99 -0.46 -17.78
CA SER A 136 1.01 -1.93 -17.79
C SER A 136 1.41 -2.51 -16.44
N ALA A 137 0.83 -3.68 -16.10
CA ALA A 137 1.22 -4.42 -14.92
C ALA A 137 2.71 -4.81 -14.96
N SER A 138 3.39 -4.69 -13.81
CA SER A 138 4.80 -5.05 -13.67
C SER A 138 5.13 -5.38 -12.22
N THR A 139 6.29 -5.99 -11.98
CA THR A 139 6.77 -6.30 -10.61
C THR A 139 7.14 -5.03 -9.83
N ALA A 140 7.45 -3.93 -10.54
CA ALA A 140 7.82 -2.63 -10.01
C ALA A 140 6.62 -1.66 -9.89
N PHE A 141 5.46 -1.95 -10.48
CA PHE A 141 4.30 -1.06 -10.53
C PHE A 141 3.95 -0.43 -9.17
N HIS A 142 3.82 -1.25 -8.12
CA HIS A 142 3.52 -0.76 -6.77
C HIS A 142 4.56 0.23 -6.20
N GLN A 143 5.84 0.09 -6.58
CA GLN A 143 6.91 1.00 -6.16
C GLN A 143 6.85 2.31 -6.94
N VAL A 144 6.53 2.25 -8.24
CA VAL A 144 6.30 3.45 -9.06
C VAL A 144 5.10 4.24 -8.53
N ALA A 145 3.99 3.55 -8.28
CA ALA A 145 2.80 4.13 -7.64
C ALA A 145 3.14 4.76 -6.29
N LYS A 146 3.88 4.05 -5.43
CA LYS A 146 4.34 4.56 -4.14
C LYS A 146 5.18 5.83 -4.28
N TYR A 147 6.18 5.81 -5.17
CA TYR A 147 7.09 6.93 -5.38
C TYR A 147 6.31 8.18 -5.81
N LEU A 148 5.46 8.04 -6.84
CA LEU A 148 4.65 9.12 -7.35
C LEU A 148 3.72 9.69 -6.28
N ALA A 149 3.02 8.82 -5.54
CA ALA A 149 2.08 9.26 -4.53
C ALA A 149 2.75 9.97 -3.34
N ILE A 150 3.91 9.49 -2.90
CA ILE A 150 4.72 10.18 -1.88
C ILE A 150 5.10 11.56 -2.38
N HIS A 151 5.67 11.66 -3.58
CA HIS A 151 6.14 12.94 -4.12
C HIS A 151 5.01 13.97 -4.27
N LEU A 152 3.85 13.54 -4.76
CA LEU A 152 2.67 14.40 -4.87
C LEU A 152 2.15 14.82 -3.48
N ALA A 153 2.02 13.89 -2.55
CA ALA A 153 1.56 14.19 -1.19
C ALA A 153 2.52 15.14 -0.46
N GLU A 154 3.83 14.94 -0.59
CA GLU A 154 4.86 15.83 -0.03
C GLU A 154 4.80 17.23 -0.64
N SER A 155 4.66 17.34 -1.97
CA SER A 155 4.51 18.64 -2.65
C SER A 155 3.29 19.43 -2.17
N MET A 156 2.26 18.72 -1.70
CA MET A 156 1.03 19.28 -1.16
C MET A 156 1.04 19.34 0.38
N ASN A 157 2.16 18.99 1.04
CA ASN A 157 2.27 18.92 2.50
C ASN A 157 1.14 18.10 3.14
N VAL A 158 0.93 16.89 2.61
CA VAL A 158 -0.05 15.90 3.06
C VAL A 158 0.68 14.64 3.50
N ALA A 159 0.39 14.17 4.71
CA ALA A 159 0.89 12.88 5.20
C ALA A 159 -0.05 11.74 4.79
N ILE A 160 0.53 10.60 4.38
CA ILE A 160 -0.18 9.40 3.95
C ILE A 160 0.41 8.12 4.55
N ASP A 161 -0.40 7.07 4.71
CA ASP A 161 0.08 5.72 5.00
C ASP A 161 0.58 5.05 3.73
N VAL A 162 1.91 5.03 3.57
CA VAL A 162 2.60 4.40 2.45
C VAL A 162 2.53 2.87 2.48
N GLY A 163 2.01 2.27 3.55
CA GLY A 163 1.76 0.83 3.62
C GLY A 163 0.72 0.37 2.60
N VAL A 164 -0.14 1.27 2.09
CA VAL A 164 -1.13 0.94 1.05
C VAL A 164 -0.49 0.34 -0.22
N TYR A 165 0.78 0.69 -0.51
CA TYR A 165 1.51 0.22 -1.68
C TYR A 165 2.22 -1.14 -1.49
N ASP A 166 1.89 -1.89 -0.44
CA ASP A 166 2.25 -3.31 -0.39
C ASP A 166 1.60 -4.05 -1.58
N ARG A 167 2.37 -4.91 -2.26
CA ARG A 167 1.94 -5.54 -3.52
C ARG A 167 0.63 -6.31 -3.37
N VAL A 168 0.37 -6.91 -2.21
CA VAL A 168 -0.83 -7.72 -1.93
C VAL A 168 -1.69 -7.09 -0.83
N ARG A 169 -1.75 -5.75 -0.82
CA ARG A 169 -2.50 -4.99 0.17
C ARG A 169 -4.01 -5.19 0.05
N ALA A 170 -4.64 -5.56 1.16
CA ALA A 170 -6.07 -5.44 1.33
C ALA A 170 -6.44 -3.98 1.65
N PHE A 171 -7.41 -3.46 0.94
CA PHE A 171 -7.90 -2.09 1.03
C PHE A 171 -9.40 -2.10 1.24
N ARG A 172 -9.91 -1.26 2.14
CA ARG A 172 -11.32 -1.33 2.51
C ARG A 172 -12.23 -1.06 1.32
N ALA A 173 -13.20 -1.93 1.09
CA ALA A 173 -14.14 -1.81 -0.01
C ALA A 173 -15.10 -0.62 0.19
N PRO A 174 -15.48 0.11 -0.88
CA PRO A 174 -16.52 1.15 -0.81
C PRO A 174 -17.79 0.64 -0.15
N ASN A 175 -18.53 1.51 0.54
CA ASN A 175 -19.77 1.19 1.25
C ASN A 175 -19.69 0.08 2.31
N SER A 176 -18.58 -0.63 2.50
CA SER A 176 -18.43 -1.64 3.55
C SER A 176 -18.46 -1.04 4.95
N ARG A 177 -19.00 -1.78 5.92
CA ARG A 177 -19.17 -1.33 7.30
C ARG A 177 -17.90 -1.50 8.14
N HIS A 178 -17.47 -0.45 8.83
CA HIS A 178 -16.36 -0.51 9.78
C HIS A 178 -16.77 -1.33 11.01
N PRO A 179 -16.01 -2.36 11.44
CA PRO A 179 -16.39 -3.23 12.56
C PRO A 179 -16.47 -2.50 13.92
N ARG A 180 -15.52 -1.59 14.21
CA ARG A 180 -15.49 -0.82 15.48
C ARG A 180 -16.50 0.33 15.56
N THR A 181 -16.56 1.20 14.55
CA THR A 181 -17.41 2.41 14.60
C THR A 181 -18.82 2.15 14.09
N GLY A 182 -19.04 1.08 13.32
CA GLY A 182 -20.31 0.78 12.67
C GLY A 182 -20.64 1.68 11.49
N LEU A 183 -19.79 2.67 11.15
CA LEU A 183 -19.95 3.56 10.02
C LEU A 183 -19.46 2.90 8.73
N HIS A 184 -20.07 3.26 7.60
CA HIS A 184 -19.71 2.78 6.27
C HIS A 184 -18.56 3.61 5.68
N LYS A 185 -17.73 2.98 4.83
CA LYS A 185 -16.80 3.71 3.96
C LYS A 185 -17.62 4.50 2.95
N ARG A 186 -17.67 5.81 3.10
CA ARG A 186 -18.65 6.66 2.44
C ARG A 186 -18.02 7.46 1.32
N HIS A 187 -18.56 7.34 0.11
CA HIS A 187 -18.19 8.21 -1.02
C HIS A 187 -18.62 9.66 -0.76
N LEU A 188 -17.80 10.61 -1.17
CA LEU A 188 -18.07 12.04 -1.12
C LEU A 188 -17.69 12.67 -2.46
N THR A 189 -18.52 13.57 -2.98
CA THR A 189 -18.07 14.43 -4.09
C THR A 189 -17.04 15.45 -3.60
N LEU A 190 -16.32 16.10 -4.51
CA LEU A 190 -15.37 17.14 -4.13
C LEU A 190 -16.06 18.30 -3.41
N ASP A 191 -17.23 18.72 -3.89
CA ASP A 191 -18.04 19.77 -3.27
C ASP A 191 -18.49 19.40 -1.86
N GLU A 192 -18.92 18.15 -1.64
CA GLU A 192 -19.24 17.65 -0.32
C GLU A 192 -18.03 17.67 0.61
N LEU A 193 -16.87 17.19 0.13
CA LEU A 193 -15.63 17.19 0.90
C LEU A 193 -15.23 18.61 1.31
N LEU A 194 -15.28 19.59 0.39
CA LEU A 194 -14.86 20.96 0.63
C LEU A 194 -15.88 21.75 1.48
N GLY A 195 -17.17 21.55 1.24
CA GLY A 195 -18.24 22.34 1.83
C GLY A 195 -18.82 21.82 3.15
N MET A 196 -18.75 20.50 3.41
CA MET A 196 -19.38 19.91 4.59
C MET A 196 -18.52 20.02 5.85
N LYS A 197 -19.19 20.17 7.00
CA LYS A 197 -18.54 19.97 8.30
C LYS A 197 -18.35 18.48 8.59
N LEU A 198 -17.35 18.14 9.40
CA LEU A 198 -17.05 16.76 9.75
C LEU A 198 -18.27 15.99 10.30
N ASP A 199 -19.07 16.62 11.17
CA ASP A 199 -20.29 16.00 11.70
C ASP A 199 -21.31 15.61 10.62
N ALA A 200 -21.36 16.33 9.49
CA ALA A 200 -22.23 15.99 8.37
C ALA A 200 -21.71 14.75 7.64
N VAL A 201 -20.40 14.68 7.39
CA VAL A 201 -19.75 13.49 6.82
C VAL A 201 -20.01 12.25 7.68
N LEU A 202 -19.87 12.38 9.01
CA LEU A 202 -20.16 11.29 9.95
C LEU A 202 -21.63 10.86 9.95
N ARG A 203 -22.57 11.79 9.69
CA ARG A 203 -23.99 11.45 9.54
C ARG A 203 -24.25 10.68 8.24
N LEU A 204 -23.67 11.10 7.12
CA LEU A 204 -23.78 10.37 5.84
C LEU A 204 -23.23 8.95 5.96
N ALA A 205 -22.10 8.78 6.65
CA ALA A 205 -21.47 7.48 6.85
C ALA A 205 -22.26 6.50 7.73
N LYS A 206 -23.45 6.86 8.26
CA LYS A 206 -24.29 5.93 9.03
C LYS A 206 -25.00 4.90 8.14
N ALA A 207 -25.13 5.18 6.85
CA ALA A 207 -25.72 4.27 5.88
C ALA A 207 -24.82 4.22 4.63
N PRO A 208 -24.78 3.08 3.91
CA PRO A 208 -24.19 3.05 2.59
C PRO A 208 -25.09 3.87 1.64
N GLU A 209 -24.52 4.48 0.60
CA GLU A 209 -25.36 4.83 -0.56
C GLU A 209 -24.63 4.57 -1.87
N PRO A 210 -25.38 4.18 -2.92
CA PRO A 210 -24.81 3.98 -4.23
C PRO A 210 -24.14 5.24 -4.77
N PHE A 211 -23.10 5.07 -5.58
CA PHE A 211 -22.48 6.16 -6.32
C PHE A 211 -22.01 5.66 -7.68
N ASP A 212 -21.93 6.58 -8.64
CA ASP A 212 -21.41 6.29 -9.96
C ASP A 212 -19.88 6.30 -9.95
N LEU A 213 -19.26 5.30 -10.54
CA LEU A 213 -17.83 5.31 -10.76
C LEU A 213 -17.49 6.35 -11.83
N PRO A 214 -16.43 7.17 -11.64
CA PRO A 214 -16.01 8.12 -12.66
C PRO A 214 -15.67 7.41 -13.98
N ASP A 215 -16.02 8.05 -15.09
CA ASP A 215 -15.57 7.63 -16.42
C ASP A 215 -14.04 7.65 -16.49
N ASN A 216 -13.49 6.93 -17.48
CA ASN A 216 -12.06 6.98 -17.76
C ASN A 216 -11.73 8.24 -18.59
N PRO A 217 -11.13 9.28 -17.98
CA PRO A 217 -10.71 10.46 -18.74
C PRO A 217 -9.58 10.10 -19.72
N PRO A 218 -9.38 10.90 -20.78
CA PRO A 218 -8.22 10.77 -21.64
C PRO A 218 -6.92 11.01 -20.87
N ALA A 219 -5.80 10.54 -21.44
CA ALA A 219 -4.49 10.75 -20.84
C ALA A 219 -4.18 12.24 -20.62
N ASN A 220 -3.49 12.53 -19.53
CA ASN A 220 -2.99 13.84 -19.15
C ASN A 220 -1.47 13.85 -19.25
N ASP A 221 -0.91 14.69 -20.12
CA ASP A 221 0.52 14.71 -20.41
C ASP A 221 1.38 14.93 -19.16
N ARG A 222 0.89 15.73 -18.20
CA ARG A 222 1.62 16.01 -16.96
C ARG A 222 1.65 14.78 -16.06
N LEU A 223 0.54 14.07 -15.88
CA LEU A 223 0.54 12.84 -15.07
C LEU A 223 1.37 11.73 -15.74
N VAL A 224 1.33 11.62 -17.07
CA VAL A 224 2.17 10.69 -17.83
C VAL A 224 3.65 10.98 -17.57
N ALA A 225 4.07 12.26 -17.63
CA ALA A 225 5.45 12.65 -17.35
C ALA A 225 5.86 12.40 -15.88
N ASP A 226 4.96 12.70 -14.93
CA ASP A 226 5.21 12.44 -13.51
C ASP A 226 5.37 10.94 -13.22
N TRP A 227 4.58 10.07 -13.87
CA TRP A 227 4.72 8.63 -13.77
C TRP A 227 6.01 8.11 -14.41
N GLN A 228 6.39 8.62 -15.58
CA GLN A 228 7.65 8.26 -16.23
C GLN A 228 8.85 8.61 -15.34
N THR A 229 8.84 9.81 -14.75
CA THR A 229 9.86 10.24 -13.78
C THR A 229 9.94 9.30 -12.58
N ALA A 230 8.78 8.90 -12.04
CA ALA A 230 8.72 7.93 -10.94
C ALA A 230 9.24 6.55 -11.34
N ALA A 231 8.94 6.10 -12.56
CA ALA A 231 9.41 4.81 -13.09
C ALA A 231 10.94 4.80 -13.26
N GLU A 232 11.50 5.86 -13.86
CA GLU A 232 12.94 6.03 -14.03
C GLU A 232 13.67 6.08 -12.68
N ALA A 233 13.12 6.79 -11.69
CA ALA A 233 13.69 6.84 -10.34
C ALA A 233 13.71 5.46 -9.68
N VAL A 234 12.61 4.70 -9.76
CA VAL A 234 12.53 3.34 -9.20
C VAL A 234 13.49 2.39 -9.90
N GLU A 235 13.60 2.48 -11.23
CA GLU A 235 14.55 1.66 -12.00
C GLU A 235 16.00 1.99 -11.62
N TYR A 236 16.34 3.27 -11.50
CA TYR A 236 17.66 3.71 -11.06
C TYR A 236 18.01 3.21 -9.66
N GLU A 237 17.10 3.36 -8.69
CA GLU A 237 17.29 2.85 -7.33
C GLU A 237 17.46 1.32 -7.30
N ALA A 238 16.67 0.59 -8.10
CA ALA A 238 16.78 -0.86 -8.22
C ALA A 238 18.11 -1.29 -8.84
N ALA A 239 18.58 -0.61 -9.88
CA ALA A 239 19.86 -0.86 -10.53
C ALA A 239 21.03 -0.60 -9.56
N ALA A 240 21.01 0.54 -8.85
CA ALA A 240 22.03 0.88 -7.86
C ALA A 240 22.08 -0.13 -6.71
N LEU A 241 20.91 -0.60 -6.24
CA LEU A 241 20.84 -1.65 -5.21
C LEU A 241 21.38 -2.99 -5.73
N ALA A 242 21.08 -3.35 -6.98
CA ALA A 242 21.58 -4.57 -7.61
C ALA A 242 23.11 -4.53 -7.79
N GLU A 243 23.66 -3.41 -8.24
CA GLU A 243 25.10 -3.19 -8.36
C GLU A 243 25.79 -3.29 -7.00
N ARG A 244 25.27 -2.61 -5.98
CA ARG A 244 25.80 -2.70 -4.60
C ARG A 244 25.80 -4.13 -4.09
N ARG A 245 24.71 -4.88 -4.31
CA ARG A 245 24.62 -6.31 -3.91
C ARG A 245 25.61 -7.17 -4.68
N ALA A 246 25.83 -6.92 -5.97
CA ALA A 246 26.82 -7.63 -6.76
C ALA A 246 28.25 -7.36 -6.27
N ALA A 247 28.58 -6.10 -5.95
CA ALA A 247 29.88 -5.71 -5.39
C ALA A 247 30.13 -6.35 -4.01
N LEU A 248 29.12 -6.37 -3.13
CA LEU A 248 29.21 -7.04 -1.82
C LEU A 248 29.44 -8.55 -1.96
N ARG A 249 28.77 -9.20 -2.92
CA ARG A 249 29.00 -10.63 -3.22
C ARG A 249 30.41 -10.87 -3.77
N ALA A 250 30.89 -10.02 -4.66
CA ALA A 250 32.23 -10.14 -5.25
C ALA A 250 33.36 -9.94 -4.22
N SER A 251 33.16 -9.06 -3.24
CA SER A 251 34.10 -8.83 -2.13
C SER A 251 34.01 -9.86 -1.01
N GLY A 252 33.09 -10.83 -1.08
CA GLY A 252 32.85 -11.78 0.01
C GLY A 252 32.38 -11.10 1.31
N GLY A 253 31.72 -9.94 1.20
CA GLY A 253 31.29 -9.14 2.35
C GLY A 253 32.40 -8.31 3.00
N ALA A 254 33.61 -8.24 2.43
CA ALA A 254 34.73 -7.47 3.01
C ALA A 254 34.45 -5.96 3.10
N ASP A 255 33.63 -5.43 2.18
CA ASP A 255 33.22 -4.02 2.16
C ASP A 255 31.86 -3.77 2.83
N ALA A 256 31.24 -4.80 3.42
CA ALA A 256 30.02 -4.62 4.18
C ALA A 256 30.32 -3.82 5.46
N THR A 257 29.45 -2.87 5.79
CA THR A 257 29.55 -2.09 7.04
C THR A 257 28.29 -2.27 7.87
N LEU A 258 28.44 -2.48 9.18
CA LEU A 258 27.30 -2.42 10.08
C LEU A 258 26.82 -0.98 10.11
N ASN A 259 25.62 -0.74 9.59
CA ASN A 259 25.08 0.60 9.59
C ASN A 259 24.77 1.05 11.02
N ARG A 260 24.78 2.36 11.27
CA ARG A 260 24.59 2.93 12.61
C ARG A 260 23.30 2.45 13.26
N VAL A 261 22.25 2.30 12.47
CA VAL A 261 20.93 1.84 12.90
C VAL A 261 20.97 0.39 13.40
N THR A 262 21.72 -0.49 12.75
CA THR A 262 21.93 -1.89 13.17
C THR A 262 22.68 -1.96 14.48
N LEU A 263 23.74 -1.14 14.62
CA LEU A 263 24.50 -1.04 15.88
C LEU A 263 23.64 -0.49 17.03
N GLU A 264 22.82 0.52 16.76
CA GLU A 264 21.87 1.08 17.74
C GLU A 264 20.80 0.06 18.14
N PHE A 265 20.24 -0.67 17.18
CA PHE A 265 19.25 -1.71 17.46
C PHE A 265 19.84 -2.85 18.31
N ILE A 266 21.04 -3.33 17.99
CA ILE A 266 21.71 -4.35 18.81
C ILE A 266 21.89 -3.85 20.24
N ARG A 267 22.26 -2.58 20.43
CA ARG A 267 22.55 -2.02 21.77
C ARG A 267 21.31 -1.70 22.60
N ALA A 268 20.24 -1.19 21.98
CA ALA A 268 19.14 -0.55 22.68
C ALA A 268 17.75 -0.97 22.19
N GLY A 269 17.67 -1.83 21.17
CA GLY A 269 16.42 -2.20 20.54
C GLY A 269 15.77 -1.05 19.79
N ALA A 270 14.44 -0.98 19.83
CA ALA A 270 13.63 0.00 19.13
C ALA A 270 12.41 0.43 19.93
N THR A 271 11.95 1.66 19.70
CA THR A 271 10.72 2.18 20.30
C THR A 271 9.46 1.58 19.65
N HIS A 272 8.33 1.71 20.36
CA HIS A 272 7.03 1.24 19.88
C HIS A 272 6.68 1.88 18.53
N GLY A 273 6.41 1.05 17.51
CA GLY A 273 6.12 1.48 16.13
C GLY A 273 7.16 1.00 15.11
N ASP A 274 8.45 1.09 15.43
CA ASP A 274 9.55 0.80 14.48
C ASP A 274 10.20 -0.58 14.68
N ARG A 275 9.90 -1.26 15.79
CA ARG A 275 10.54 -2.52 16.21
C ARG A 275 10.62 -3.60 15.13
N HIS A 276 9.56 -3.85 14.36
CA HIS A 276 9.59 -4.85 13.29
C HIS A 276 10.47 -4.42 12.12
N ARG A 277 10.41 -3.14 11.74
CA ARG A 277 11.16 -2.58 10.62
C ARG A 277 12.66 -2.56 10.93
N LEU A 278 13.03 -2.08 12.13
CA LEU A 278 14.42 -1.99 12.54
C LEU A 278 15.04 -3.36 12.80
N LEU A 279 14.29 -4.30 13.37
CA LEU A 279 14.75 -5.70 13.52
C LEU A 279 15.05 -6.34 12.16
N PHE A 280 14.14 -6.19 11.20
CA PHE A 280 14.36 -6.68 9.84
C PHE A 280 15.58 -6.03 9.18
N SER A 281 15.69 -4.71 9.29
CA SER A 281 16.82 -3.97 8.72
C SER A 281 18.15 -4.39 9.33
N ALA A 282 18.19 -4.66 10.63
CA ALA A 282 19.37 -5.15 11.32
C ALA A 282 19.75 -6.56 10.84
N ALA A 283 18.76 -7.46 10.73
CA ALA A 283 18.99 -8.81 10.21
C ALA A 283 19.46 -8.81 8.74
N ALA A 284 18.87 -7.96 7.89
CA ALA A 284 19.29 -7.81 6.50
C ALA A 284 20.73 -7.28 6.37
N ASN A 285 21.11 -6.29 7.19
CA ASN A 285 22.49 -5.79 7.21
C ASN A 285 23.47 -6.84 7.75
N LEU A 286 23.09 -7.67 8.74
CA LEU A 286 23.90 -8.82 9.17
C LEU A 286 24.08 -9.85 8.05
N ALA A 287 23.05 -10.11 7.24
CA ALA A 287 23.16 -11.04 6.13
C ALA A 287 24.10 -10.56 5.01
N GLU A 288 24.35 -9.25 4.88
CA GLU A 288 25.39 -8.73 3.98
C GLU A 288 26.80 -9.22 4.35
N PHE A 289 27.01 -9.65 5.61
CA PHE A 289 28.24 -10.28 6.10
C PHE A 289 28.23 -11.81 5.99
N GLY A 290 27.20 -12.41 5.40
CA GLY A 290 26.99 -13.85 5.45
C GLY A 290 26.73 -14.35 6.88
N CYS A 291 26.17 -13.51 7.76
CA CYS A 291 25.90 -13.89 9.14
C CYS A 291 24.93 -15.10 9.18
N PRO A 292 25.33 -16.22 9.79
CA PRO A 292 24.46 -17.39 9.86
C PRO A 292 23.29 -17.13 10.81
N ALA A 293 22.14 -17.74 10.52
CA ALA A 293 20.91 -17.51 11.27
C ALA A 293 21.04 -17.67 12.81
N PRO A 294 21.77 -18.67 13.34
CA PRO A 294 22.00 -18.77 14.79
C PRO A 294 22.71 -17.55 15.40
N LEU A 295 23.67 -16.95 14.67
CA LEU A 295 24.39 -15.77 15.15
C LEU A 295 23.50 -14.52 15.09
N ALA A 296 22.73 -14.34 14.02
CA ALA A 296 21.79 -13.24 13.91
C ALA A 296 20.70 -13.30 15.00
N LEU A 297 20.19 -14.51 15.28
CA LEU A 297 19.28 -14.73 16.41
C LEU A 297 19.94 -14.35 17.74
N ALA A 298 21.18 -14.79 17.98
CA ALA A 298 21.90 -14.47 19.22
C ALA A 298 22.13 -12.96 19.40
N LEU A 299 22.41 -12.22 18.32
CA LEU A 299 22.69 -10.79 18.37
C LEU A 299 21.44 -9.91 18.52
N LEU A 300 20.30 -10.35 17.97
CA LEU A 300 19.12 -9.49 17.82
C LEU A 300 17.97 -9.84 18.75
N THR A 301 17.93 -11.07 19.30
CA THR A 301 16.75 -11.55 20.03
C THR A 301 16.49 -10.78 21.32
N GLU A 302 17.52 -10.54 22.14
CA GLU A 302 17.36 -9.86 23.43
C GLU A 302 16.75 -8.46 23.23
N SER A 303 17.42 -7.62 22.44
CA SER A 303 16.98 -6.25 22.15
C SER A 303 15.59 -6.21 21.48
N ALA A 304 15.26 -7.22 20.68
CA ALA A 304 13.95 -7.33 20.05
C ALA A 304 12.83 -7.69 21.03
N LEU A 305 13.09 -8.61 21.97
CA LEU A 305 12.16 -8.97 23.04
C LEU A 305 11.95 -7.80 24.01
N ASP A 306 13.03 -7.09 24.36
CA ASP A 306 12.97 -5.88 25.19
C ASP A 306 12.19 -4.75 24.53
N SER A 307 12.17 -4.73 23.18
CA SER A 307 11.32 -3.82 22.38
C SER A 307 9.84 -4.24 22.34
N GLY A 308 9.47 -5.31 23.05
CA GLY A 308 8.10 -5.79 23.18
C GLY A 308 7.60 -6.68 22.04
N LEU A 309 8.51 -7.32 21.27
CA LEU A 309 8.12 -8.32 20.27
C LEU A 309 7.89 -9.70 20.89
N THR A 310 6.99 -10.48 20.28
CA THR A 310 6.80 -11.88 20.69
C THR A 310 7.96 -12.75 20.17
N PRO A 311 8.33 -13.86 20.84
CA PRO A 311 9.38 -14.76 20.35
C PRO A 311 9.16 -15.26 18.92
N SER A 312 7.89 -15.50 18.54
CA SER A 312 7.52 -15.87 17.17
C SER A 312 7.75 -14.74 16.17
N ASP A 313 7.42 -13.50 16.53
CA ASP A 313 7.67 -12.34 15.65
C ASP A 313 9.15 -12.06 15.51
N VAL A 314 9.92 -12.17 16.59
CA VAL A 314 11.38 -11.99 16.56
C VAL A 314 12.02 -12.97 15.58
N ARG A 315 11.75 -14.27 15.73
CA ARG A 315 12.30 -15.31 14.84
C ARG A 315 11.91 -15.03 13.39
N ARG A 316 10.62 -14.84 13.13
CA ARG A 316 10.08 -14.59 11.79
C ARG A 316 10.75 -13.37 11.14
N GLN A 317 10.90 -12.28 11.88
CA GLN A 317 11.41 -11.03 11.33
C GLN A 317 12.92 -11.10 11.05
N ILE A 318 13.67 -11.83 11.88
CA ILE A 318 15.10 -12.10 11.65
C ILE A 318 15.27 -12.98 10.41
N GLU A 319 14.55 -14.10 10.32
CA GLU A 319 14.58 -14.99 9.14
C GLU A 319 14.26 -14.23 7.85
N CYS A 320 13.17 -13.43 7.85
CA CYS A 320 12.81 -12.61 6.69
C CYS A 320 13.90 -11.61 6.31
N GLY A 321 14.59 -11.00 7.29
CA GLY A 321 15.68 -10.07 7.02
C GLY A 321 16.89 -10.77 6.40
N LEU A 322 17.24 -11.95 6.90
CA LEU A 322 18.35 -12.75 6.37
C LEU A 322 18.10 -13.18 4.92
N ASP A 323 16.88 -13.63 4.62
CA ASP A 323 16.48 -14.07 3.27
C ASP A 323 16.50 -12.90 2.26
N ALA A 324 16.13 -11.69 2.70
CA ALA A 324 16.04 -10.51 1.84
C ALA A 324 17.39 -10.05 1.26
N ALA A 325 18.51 -10.37 1.90
CA ALA A 325 19.86 -10.08 1.40
C ALA A 325 20.42 -11.17 0.47
N GLY A 326 19.68 -12.27 0.27
CA GLY A 326 20.12 -13.41 -0.53
C GLY A 326 21.07 -14.35 0.21
N GLY A 327 20.80 -14.59 1.50
CA GLY A 327 21.48 -15.64 2.26
C GLY A 327 21.30 -16.99 1.56
N ALA A 328 22.42 -17.60 1.18
CA ALA A 328 22.47 -18.94 0.64
C ALA A 328 21.83 -19.94 1.62
N VAL A 329 20.95 -20.79 1.10
CA VAL A 329 20.89 -22.19 1.56
C VAL A 329 22.10 -22.90 0.98
#